data_AF-A0A970ZQ52-F1
#
_entry.id   AF-A0A970ZQ52-F1
#
_cell.length_a   1.000
_cell.length_b   1.000
_cell.length_c   1.000
_cell.angle_alpha   90.00
_cell.angle_beta   90.00
_cell.angle_gamma   90.00
#
_symmetry.space_group_name_H-M   'P 1'
#
loop_
_entity.id
_entity.type
_entity.pdbx_description
1 polymer ?
#
loop_
_entity_poly.entity_id
_entity_poly.type
_entity_poly.pdbx_seq_one_letter_code
_entity_poly.pdbx_strand_id
1 'polypeptide(L)'
;MYLICTLWKYKEAVHLALHRIADAVMTDDRAVTPRGFSIDAYIQQGELAYPVSEGSIRLRVLLDSGAALHLHETPLSADQVLTLQKDGRELLQATALDTSELRWWLLGLGSHVEVLEPKELRREFRGIVTRMMKLYR
;
A
#
# COMPACT_ATOMS: atom_id res chain seq x y z
N MET A 1 -5.30 -13.18 4.82
CA MET A 1 -6.77 -13.33 4.79
C MET A 1 -7.38 -12.56 5.96
N TYR A 2 -8.41 -11.78 5.70
CA TYR A 2 -9.12 -10.95 6.68
C TYR A 2 -10.60 -11.30 6.68
N LEU A 3 -11.25 -11.18 7.83
CA LEU A 3 -12.70 -11.26 7.98
C LEU A 3 -13.24 -9.84 8.11
N ILE A 4 -14.15 -9.42 7.23
CA ILE A 4 -14.85 -8.14 7.34
C ILE A 4 -16.19 -8.39 8.05
N CYS A 5 -16.43 -7.71 9.17
CA CYS A 5 -17.62 -7.89 9.99
C CYS A 5 -17.99 -6.60 10.76
N THR A 6 -19.12 -6.62 11.45
CA THR A 6 -19.45 -5.64 12.48
C THR A 6 -19.11 -6.22 13.86
N LEU A 7 -18.75 -5.36 14.81
CA LEU A 7 -18.54 -5.77 16.20
C LEU A 7 -19.68 -5.27 17.08
N TRP A 8 -20.27 -6.18 17.86
CA TRP A 8 -21.36 -5.89 18.80
C TRP A 8 -22.53 -5.12 18.16
N LYS A 9 -22.72 -3.84 18.52
CA LYS A 9 -23.77 -2.96 17.99
C LYS A 9 -23.22 -1.84 17.11
N TYR A 10 -21.94 -1.90 16.73
CA TYR A 10 -21.36 -0.93 15.82
C TYR A 10 -21.94 -1.11 14.41
N LYS A 11 -22.21 0.02 13.76
CA LYS A 11 -22.75 0.05 12.38
C LYS A 11 -21.67 0.08 11.32
N GLU A 12 -20.43 0.32 11.72
CA GLU A 12 -19.28 0.40 10.83
C GLU A 12 -18.66 -1.00 10.68
N ALA A 13 -18.22 -1.29 9.46
CA ALA A 13 -17.49 -2.51 9.17
C ALA A 13 -16.04 -2.37 9.65
N VAL A 14 -15.53 -3.41 10.28
CA VAL A 14 -14.13 -3.56 10.65
C VAL A 14 -13.56 -4.79 9.97
N HIS A 15 -12.23 -4.85 9.84
CA HIS A 15 -11.54 -6.04 9.38
C HIS A 15 -10.74 -6.67 10.52
N LEU A 16 -10.80 -8.00 10.63
CA LEU A 16 -10.04 -8.78 11.60
C LEU A 16 -9.08 -9.70 10.87
N ALA A 17 -7.83 -9.74 11.32
CA ALA A 17 -6.84 -10.68 10.80
C ALA A 17 -7.28 -12.10 11.14
N LEU A 18 -7.67 -12.88 10.13
CA LEU A 18 -8.28 -14.20 10.34
C LEU A 18 -7.34 -15.16 11.10
N HIS A 19 -6.03 -15.06 10.86
CA HIS A 19 -5.01 -15.87 11.55
C HIS A 19 -4.84 -15.53 13.04
N ARG A 20 -5.48 -14.46 13.54
CA ARG A 20 -5.49 -14.10 14.97
C ARG A 20 -6.75 -14.58 15.69
N ILE A 21 -7.71 -15.14 14.97
CA ILE A 21 -8.94 -15.70 15.55
C ILE A 21 -8.62 -17.11 16.06
N ALA A 22 -8.80 -17.32 17.36
CA ALA A 22 -8.50 -18.59 18.01
C ALA A 22 -9.63 -19.63 17.85
N ASP A 23 -10.88 -19.18 17.93
CA ASP A 23 -12.07 -20.02 17.84
C ASP A 23 -13.27 -19.20 17.35
N ALA A 24 -14.30 -19.87 16.82
CA ALA A 24 -15.55 -19.25 16.38
C ALA A 24 -16.74 -20.15 16.71
N VAL A 25 -17.75 -19.58 17.38
CA VAL A 25 -18.96 -20.28 17.78
C VAL A 25 -20.17 -19.69 17.06
N MET A 26 -20.99 -20.53 16.44
CA MET A 26 -22.23 -20.12 15.80
C MET A 26 -23.28 -19.77 16.87
N THR A 27 -23.96 -18.65 16.71
CA THR A 27 -25.07 -18.22 17.58
C THR A 27 -26.38 -18.22 16.81
N ASP A 28 -27.50 -18.17 17.54
CA ASP A 28 -28.85 -18.05 16.95
C ASP A 28 -29.20 -16.60 16.55
N ASP A 29 -28.30 -15.64 16.79
CA ASP A 29 -28.49 -14.24 16.44
C ASP A 29 -28.46 -14.04 14.92
N ARG A 30 -29.36 -13.19 14.42
CA ARG A 30 -29.32 -12.81 13.00
C ARG A 30 -28.12 -11.91 12.71
N ALA A 31 -27.36 -12.26 11.68
CA ALA A 31 -26.34 -11.37 11.12
C ALA A 31 -26.98 -10.06 10.63
N VAL A 32 -26.35 -8.94 10.97
CA VAL A 32 -26.78 -7.60 10.56
C VAL A 32 -25.78 -7.03 9.58
N THR A 33 -26.17 -6.90 8.31
CA THR A 33 -25.36 -6.20 7.31
C THR A 33 -25.60 -4.69 7.41
N PRO A 34 -24.55 -3.86 7.51
CA PRO A 34 -24.73 -2.41 7.45
C PRO A 34 -25.43 -1.98 6.15
N ARG A 35 -26.36 -1.03 6.27
CA ARG A 35 -27.14 -0.55 5.13
C ARG A 35 -26.21 0.10 4.10
N GLY A 36 -26.23 -0.38 2.86
CA GLY A 36 -25.41 0.16 1.77
C GLY A 36 -23.95 -0.29 1.77
N PHE A 37 -23.59 -1.29 2.58
CA PHE A 37 -22.25 -1.86 2.57
C PHE A 37 -21.94 -2.55 1.23
N SER A 38 -20.78 -2.23 0.65
CA SER A 38 -20.21 -2.92 -0.51
C SER A 38 -18.79 -3.32 -0.17
N ILE A 39 -18.49 -4.62 -0.27
CA ILE A 39 -17.15 -5.14 -0.01
C ILE A 39 -16.14 -4.58 -1.02
N ASP A 40 -16.55 -4.41 -2.28
CA ASP A 40 -15.69 -3.84 -3.32
C ASP A 40 -15.34 -2.39 -3.00
N ALA A 41 -16.32 -1.59 -2.56
CA ALA A 41 -16.10 -0.20 -2.16
C ALA A 41 -15.19 -0.12 -0.92
N TYR A 42 -15.40 -1.00 0.07
CA TYR A 42 -14.57 -1.07 1.28
C TYR A 42 -13.10 -1.38 0.95
N ILE A 43 -12.85 -2.33 0.04
CA ILE A 43 -11.50 -2.66 -0.41
C ILE A 43 -10.89 -1.50 -1.21
N GLN A 44 -11.64 -0.91 -2.14
CA GLN A 44 -11.15 0.19 -2.99
C GLN A 44 -10.82 1.47 -2.20
N GLN A 45 -11.51 1.71 -1.10
CA GLN A 45 -11.22 2.83 -0.19
C GLN A 45 -9.90 2.65 0.58
N GLY A 46 -9.27 1.46 0.49
CA GLY A 46 -8.03 1.18 1.19
C GLY A 46 -8.24 0.91 2.68
N GLU A 47 -9.45 0.55 3.10
CA GLU A 47 -9.77 0.23 4.50
C GLU A 47 -8.97 -0.96 5.05
N LEU A 48 -8.39 -1.81 4.17
CA LEU A 48 -7.48 -2.88 4.55
C LEU A 48 -6.00 -2.46 4.60
N ALA A 49 -5.68 -1.24 4.18
CA ALA A 49 -4.33 -0.70 4.17
C ALA A 49 -4.07 0.12 5.44
N TYR A 50 -2.81 0.50 5.68
CA TYR A 50 -2.44 1.47 6.71
C TYR A 50 -2.23 2.86 6.07
N PRO A 51 -3.31 3.65 5.87
CA PRO A 51 -3.22 4.94 5.20
C PRO A 51 -2.32 5.91 5.97
N VAL A 52 -1.48 6.62 5.23
CA VAL A 52 -0.69 7.77 5.70
C VAL A 52 -1.46 9.07 5.46
N SER A 53 -2.25 9.13 4.39
CA SER A 53 -3.21 10.20 4.13
C SER A 53 -4.46 9.66 3.44
N GLU A 54 -5.47 10.52 3.30
CA GLU A 54 -6.68 10.17 2.54
C GLU A 54 -6.38 10.09 1.04
N GLY A 55 -6.64 8.92 0.45
CA GLY A 55 -6.65 8.73 -1.00
C GLY A 55 -5.34 8.23 -1.61
N SER A 56 -5.08 8.67 -2.84
CA SER A 56 -4.00 8.15 -3.69
C SER A 56 -3.04 9.24 -4.12
N ILE A 57 -1.80 8.85 -4.40
CA ILE A 57 -0.74 9.72 -4.91
C ILE A 57 -0.35 9.32 -6.33
N ARG A 58 0.04 10.33 -7.12
CA ARG A 58 0.74 10.13 -8.39
C ARG A 58 2.20 9.84 -8.09
N LEU A 59 2.56 8.56 -8.12
CA LEU A 59 3.89 8.09 -7.82
C LEU A 59 4.77 8.19 -9.06
N ARG A 60 5.96 8.77 -8.91
CA ARG A 60 7.04 8.67 -9.90
C ARG A 60 8.32 8.25 -9.21
N VAL A 61 8.85 7.10 -9.61
CA VAL A 61 10.10 6.57 -9.08
C VAL A 61 10.98 6.09 -10.21
N LEU A 62 12.29 6.21 -10.01
CA LEU A 62 13.28 5.71 -10.93
C LEU A 62 13.87 4.42 -10.35
N LEU A 63 13.75 3.34 -11.11
CA LEU A 63 14.14 1.99 -10.70
C LEU A 63 15.32 1.55 -11.55
N ASP A 64 16.24 0.78 -11.00
CA ASP A 64 17.15 0.03 -11.88
C ASP A 64 16.40 -1.11 -12.61
N SER A 65 17.08 -1.70 -13.59
CA SER A 65 16.49 -2.76 -14.43
C SER A 65 16.09 -4.01 -13.64
N GLY A 66 16.80 -4.32 -12.54
CA GLY A 66 16.47 -5.46 -11.69
C GLY A 66 15.20 -5.23 -10.89
N ALA A 67 15.06 -4.06 -10.28
CA ALA A 67 13.86 -3.68 -9.51
C ALA A 67 12.63 -3.48 -10.42
N ALA A 68 12.82 -3.01 -11.65
CA ALA A 68 11.74 -2.81 -12.62
C ALA A 68 11.18 -4.12 -13.21
N LEU A 69 11.99 -5.20 -13.26
CA LEU A 69 11.63 -6.45 -13.95
C LEU A 69 10.27 -7.02 -13.52
N HIS A 70 10.03 -7.15 -12.22
CA HIS A 70 8.77 -7.71 -11.70
C HIS A 70 7.54 -6.84 -12.02
N LEU A 71 7.72 -5.53 -12.25
CA LEU A 71 6.63 -4.62 -12.56
C LEU A 71 6.16 -4.73 -14.01
N HIS A 72 6.95 -5.33 -14.90
CA HIS A 72 6.48 -5.70 -16.24
C HIS A 72 5.47 -6.87 -16.19
N GLU A 73 5.62 -7.78 -15.23
CA GLU A 73 4.74 -8.95 -15.07
C GLU A 73 3.56 -8.66 -14.13
N THR A 74 3.81 -7.97 -13.03
CA THR A 74 2.82 -7.65 -11.99
C THR A 74 2.80 -6.13 -11.77
N PRO A 75 1.99 -5.38 -12.55
CA PRO A 75 1.90 -3.93 -12.41
C PRO A 75 1.45 -3.50 -11.01
N LEU A 76 2.01 -2.40 -10.51
CA LEU A 76 1.62 -1.76 -9.25
C LEU A 76 0.16 -1.26 -9.29
N SER A 77 -0.27 -0.75 -10.45
CA SER A 77 -1.62 -0.25 -10.70
C SER A 77 -2.00 -0.41 -12.16
N ALA A 78 -3.30 -0.30 -12.46
CA ALA A 78 -3.80 -0.40 -13.83
C ALA A 78 -3.32 0.75 -14.76
N ASP A 79 -3.01 1.92 -14.19
CA ASP A 79 -2.49 3.08 -14.92
C ASP A 79 -0.96 3.16 -14.92
N GLN A 80 -0.28 2.05 -14.59
CA GLN A 80 1.17 1.97 -14.58
C GLN A 80 1.77 2.21 -15.98
N VAL A 81 2.82 3.04 -16.03
CA VAL A 81 3.69 3.22 -17.19
C VAL A 81 5.15 3.05 -16.76
N LEU A 82 5.89 2.23 -17.50
CA LEU A 82 7.34 2.07 -17.38
C LEU A 82 8.01 2.66 -18.63
N THR A 83 9.01 3.52 -18.43
CA THR A 83 9.76 4.16 -19.53
C THR A 83 11.26 4.02 -19.30
N LEU A 84 11.95 3.33 -20.21
CA LEU A 84 13.41 3.21 -20.19
C LEU A 84 14.07 4.59 -20.35
N GLN A 85 14.99 4.91 -19.45
CA GLN A 85 15.78 6.13 -19.44
C GLN A 85 17.16 5.92 -20.08
N LYS A 86 17.83 7.02 -20.43
CA LYS A 86 19.13 6.99 -21.12
C LYS A 86 20.25 6.32 -20.32
N ASP A 87 20.12 6.28 -18.99
CA ASP A 87 21.08 5.68 -18.07
C ASP A 87 20.79 4.20 -17.77
N GLY A 88 19.83 3.59 -18.47
CA GLY A 88 19.45 2.19 -18.31
C GLY A 88 18.50 1.91 -17.15
N ARG A 89 18.11 2.94 -16.38
CA ARG A 89 17.05 2.85 -15.37
C ARG A 89 15.68 2.98 -16.01
N GLU A 90 14.63 2.55 -15.32
CA GLU A 90 13.25 2.67 -15.76
C GLU A 90 12.47 3.64 -14.88
N LEU A 91 11.82 4.61 -15.51
CA LEU A 91 10.89 5.51 -14.84
C LEU A 91 9.53 4.83 -14.71
N LEU A 92 9.12 4.54 -13.48
CA LEU A 92 7.78 4.10 -13.14
C LEU A 92 6.89 5.31 -12.87
N GLN A 93 5.71 5.33 -13.48
CA GLN A 93 4.63 6.27 -13.20
C GLN A 93 3.34 5.51 -12.93
N ALA A 94 2.68 5.74 -11.79
CA ALA A 94 1.48 5.01 -11.40
C ALA A 94 0.66 5.79 -10.37
N THR A 95 -0.63 5.49 -10.26
CA THR A 95 -1.45 5.92 -9.11
C THR A 95 -1.45 4.82 -8.06
N ALA A 96 -1.07 5.17 -6.83
CA ALA A 96 -1.05 4.22 -5.71
C ALA A 96 -1.68 4.84 -4.45
N LEU A 97 -2.30 4.01 -3.62
CA LEU A 97 -2.81 4.45 -2.32
C LEU A 97 -1.67 4.97 -1.43
N ASP A 98 -1.92 6.07 -0.74
CA ASP A 98 -0.91 6.71 0.11
C ASP A 98 -0.79 6.00 1.46
N THR A 99 -0.05 4.90 1.49
CA THR A 99 -0.07 3.92 2.60
C THR A 99 1.31 3.63 3.16
N SER A 100 1.36 3.07 4.37
CA SER A 100 2.62 2.62 5.00
C SER A 100 3.22 1.44 4.25
N GLU A 101 2.39 0.58 3.66
CA GLU A 101 2.78 -0.53 2.82
C GLU A 101 3.54 -0.06 1.58
N LEU A 102 3.08 1.04 0.95
CA LEU A 102 3.83 1.66 -0.14
C LEU A 102 5.22 2.12 0.32
N ARG A 103 5.34 2.68 1.53
CA ARG A 103 6.66 3.07 2.10
C ARG A 103 7.53 1.84 2.31
N TRP A 104 7.00 0.78 2.92
CA TRP A 104 7.75 -0.44 3.18
C TRP A 104 8.20 -1.12 1.90
N TRP A 105 7.33 -1.19 0.90
CA TRP A 105 7.65 -1.72 -0.42
C TRP A 105 8.80 -0.94 -1.06
N LEU A 106 8.70 0.40 -1.11
CA LEU A 106 9.76 1.26 -1.64
C LEU A 106 11.06 1.15 -0.84
N LEU A 107 11.01 1.14 0.48
CA LEU A 107 12.18 0.98 1.34
C LEU A 107 12.84 -0.40 1.17
N GLY A 108 12.05 -1.44 0.93
CA GLY A 108 12.53 -2.79 0.67
C GLY A 108 13.36 -2.91 -0.61
N LEU A 109 13.15 -2.02 -1.58
CA LEU A 109 13.99 -1.90 -2.78
C LEU A 109 15.35 -1.24 -2.48
N GLY A 110 15.52 -0.62 -1.32
CA GLY A 110 16.81 -0.05 -0.89
C GLY A 110 17.38 0.96 -1.89
N SER A 111 18.64 0.77 -2.29
CA SER A 111 19.34 1.63 -3.25
C SER A 111 18.90 1.44 -4.71
N HIS A 112 18.00 0.49 -5.00
CA HIS A 112 17.52 0.19 -6.35
C HIS A 112 16.35 1.08 -6.79
N VAL A 113 15.87 1.96 -5.90
CA VAL A 113 14.80 2.91 -6.18
C VAL A 113 15.16 4.34 -5.76
N GLU A 114 14.75 5.30 -6.57
CA GLU A 114 14.80 6.72 -6.25
C GLU A 114 13.41 7.34 -6.39
N VAL A 115 12.85 7.84 -5.28
CA VAL A 115 11.56 8.54 -5.31
C VAL A 115 11.72 9.92 -5.91
N LEU A 116 11.06 10.20 -7.04
CA LEU A 116 11.08 11.52 -7.70
C LEU A 116 9.89 12.37 -7.25
N GLU A 117 8.68 11.81 -7.30
CA GLU A 117 7.43 12.46 -6.90
C GLU A 117 6.50 11.50 -6.14
N PRO A 118 5.66 12.01 -5.21
CA PRO A 118 5.54 13.41 -4.81
C PRO A 118 6.75 13.92 -4.02
N LYS A 119 6.97 15.25 -4.03
CA LYS A 119 8.16 15.86 -3.40
C LYS A 119 8.18 15.64 -1.89
N GLU A 120 7.00 15.54 -1.30
CA GLU A 120 6.74 15.24 0.11
C GLU A 120 7.33 13.87 0.47
N LEU A 121 6.99 12.84 -0.31
CA LEU A 121 7.51 11.48 -0.15
C LEU A 121 9.03 11.43 -0.38
N ARG A 122 9.54 12.14 -1.39
CA ARG A 122 10.99 12.26 -1.61
C ARG A 122 11.70 12.88 -0.40
N ARG A 123 11.14 13.93 0.21
CA ARG A 123 11.70 14.56 1.42
C ARG A 123 11.67 13.60 2.61
N GLU A 124 10.59 12.84 2.77
CA GLU A 124 10.46 11.80 3.80
C GLU A 124 11.59 10.76 3.67
N PHE A 125 11.79 10.21 2.46
CA PHE A 125 12.82 9.21 2.18
C PHE A 125 14.23 9.74 2.40
N ARG A 126 14.51 10.99 2.01
CA ARG A 126 15.80 11.64 2.33
C ARG A 126 16.05 11.70 3.84
N GLY A 127 15.01 11.99 4.63
CA GLY A 127 15.10 11.99 6.09
C GLY A 127 15.41 10.61 6.66
N ILE A 128 14.75 9.57 6.14
CA ILE A 128 14.98 8.17 6.53
C ILE A 128 16.42 7.75 6.22
N VAL A 129 16.89 7.95 4.99
CA VAL A 129 18.26 7.60 4.56
C VAL A 129 19.30 8.36 5.39
N THR A 130 19.06 9.64 5.69
CA THR A 130 19.97 10.42 6.55
C THR A 130 20.08 9.84 7.96
N ARG A 131 18.97 9.38 8.55
CA ARG A 131 18.99 8.70 9.86
C ARG A 131 19.67 7.35 9.77
N MET A 132 19.38 6.58 8.72
CA MET A 132 19.96 5.27 8.48
C MET A 132 21.49 5.34 8.35
N MET A 133 22.01 6.27 7.55
CA MET A 133 23.45 6.49 7.40
C MET A 133 24.15 6.82 8.73
N LYS A 134 23.46 7.42 9.70
CA LYS A 134 24.03 7.71 11.02
C LYS A 134 24.18 6.47 11.90
N LEU A 135 23.39 5.41 11.67
CA LEU A 135 23.44 4.17 12.44
C LEU A 135 24.62 3.27 12.06
N TYR A 136 25.07 3.35 10.81
CA TYR A 136 26.16 2.54 10.27
C TYR A 136 27.49 3.32 10.24
N ARG A 137 27.69 4.24 11.19
CA ARG A 137 28.92 5.01 11.36
C ARG A 137 29.92 4.30 12.25
#